data_AF-A0A1Z1WIR4-F1
#
_entry.id   AF-A0A1Z1WIR4-F1
#
_cell.length_a   1.000
_cell.length_b   1.000
_cell.length_c   1.000
_cell.angle_alpha   90.00
_cell.angle_beta   90.00
_cell.angle_gamma   90.00
#
_symmetry.space_group_name_H-M   'P 1'
#
loop_
_entity.id
_entity.type
_entity.pdbx_description
1 polymer ?
#
loop_
_entity_poly.entity_id
_entity_poly.type
_entity_poly.pdbx_seq_one_letter_code
_entity_poly.pdbx_strand_id
1 'polypeptide(L)'
;MEESSLLSRTGGAPTLAVGVSEIFSKVTGGSLKAFWYHFAIMFEALFILTALDAGTRVGRFMLQDMLGNVYKPFKNISWKPGLVLTSAAVTGLWGYFLWVGVHEPLGGINQLFPIFGIANQLLAAVALAVCTTLLVKSGRLKWAWITGVPLIWDATVTLTASWQKVFSSDPRVGFFKQRSIYQDAIDDGKVLPPAKSMDDMHTVVTNSTVDGVLSAALALLIVIVIADALRICVRHIRDPLSSKLSEAPFEESRTVAPAGLFATKEEKAEIAAAEERETAGSP
;
A
#
# COMPACT_ATOMS: atom_id res chain seq x y z
N MET A 1 2.83 29.68 -26.45
CA MET A 1 3.30 28.83 -27.56
C MET A 1 4.04 27.67 -26.90
N GLU A 2 3.70 26.39 -27.03
CA GLU A 2 2.73 25.63 -27.80
C GLU A 2 2.43 24.39 -26.96
N GLU A 3 1.18 24.09 -26.68
CA GLU A 3 0.76 22.69 -26.46
C GLU A 3 -0.73 22.63 -26.83
N SER A 4 -0.98 22.47 -28.12
CA SER A 4 -2.33 22.41 -28.72
C SER A 4 -3.03 21.06 -28.49
N SER A 5 -2.44 20.16 -27.69
CA SER A 5 -3.00 18.85 -27.40
C SER A 5 -2.62 18.37 -26.00
N LEU A 6 -3.53 18.60 -25.05
CA LEU A 6 -3.61 17.84 -23.80
C LEU A 6 -4.12 16.39 -24.02
N LEU A 7 -4.46 16.05 -25.27
CA LEU A 7 -5.20 14.84 -25.65
C LEU A 7 -4.36 13.57 -25.75
N SER A 8 -3.03 13.66 -25.69
CA SER A 8 -2.14 12.49 -25.83
C SER A 8 -1.33 12.12 -24.57
N ARG A 9 -1.58 12.79 -23.44
CA ARG A 9 -0.97 12.48 -22.13
C ARG A 9 -2.02 12.34 -21.04
N THR A 10 -3.00 11.48 -21.26
CA THR A 10 -3.93 11.02 -20.22
C THR A 10 -3.22 10.13 -19.19
N GLY A 11 -2.22 10.69 -18.50
CA GLY A 11 -1.79 10.22 -17.19
C GLY A 11 -2.55 10.99 -16.12
N GLY A 12 -2.89 10.34 -15.00
CA GLY A 12 -3.56 11.03 -13.88
C GLY A 12 -2.79 12.25 -13.39
N ALA A 13 -1.46 12.17 -13.45
CA ALA A 13 -0.49 13.18 -13.03
C ALA A 13 -0.61 14.55 -13.75
N PRO A 14 -0.39 14.65 -15.08
CA PRO A 14 -0.62 15.90 -15.82
C PRO A 14 -2.03 16.46 -15.66
N THR A 15 -3.04 15.59 -15.60
CA THR A 15 -4.45 16.00 -15.47
C THR A 15 -4.71 16.65 -14.11
N LEU A 16 -4.15 16.09 -13.04
CA LEU A 16 -4.20 16.67 -11.69
C LEU A 16 -3.46 18.00 -11.63
N ALA A 17 -2.27 18.10 -12.23
CA ALA A 17 -1.52 19.35 -12.28
C ALA A 17 -2.26 20.47 -13.01
N VAL A 18 -2.93 20.16 -14.13
CA VAL A 18 -3.80 21.12 -14.85
C VAL A 18 -5.00 21.52 -13.98
N GLY A 19 -5.64 20.56 -13.29
CA GLY A 19 -6.77 20.84 -12.40
C GLY A 19 -6.40 21.75 -11.23
N VAL A 20 -5.29 21.45 -10.55
CA VAL A 20 -4.74 22.29 -9.47
C VAL A 20 -4.38 23.67 -9.99
N SER A 21 -3.69 23.75 -11.14
CA SER A 21 -3.36 25.03 -11.79
C SER A 21 -4.60 25.88 -12.07
N GLU A 22 -5.67 25.28 -12.59
CA GLU A 22 -6.92 25.97 -12.88
C GLU A 22 -7.61 26.49 -11.61
N ILE A 23 -7.73 25.66 -10.58
CA ILE A 23 -8.35 26.04 -9.29
C ILE A 23 -7.55 27.18 -8.62
N PHE A 24 -6.24 27.04 -8.52
CA PHE A 24 -5.41 28.03 -7.84
C PHE A 24 -5.31 29.34 -8.63
N SER A 25 -5.28 29.28 -9.97
CA SER A 25 -5.29 30.49 -10.81
C SER A 25 -6.57 31.34 -10.66
N LYS A 26 -7.72 30.72 -10.33
CA LYS A 26 -8.96 31.44 -10.01
C LYS A 26 -8.89 32.19 -8.69
N VAL A 27 -8.07 31.73 -7.74
CA VAL A 27 -7.92 32.33 -6.40
C VAL A 27 -6.79 33.38 -6.38
N THR A 28 -5.70 33.15 -7.12
CA THR A 28 -4.49 33.99 -7.05
C THR A 28 -4.28 34.89 -8.27
N GLY A 29 -5.18 34.86 -9.25
CA GLY A 29 -5.07 35.61 -10.50
C GLY A 29 -4.41 34.81 -11.63
N GLY A 30 -4.93 34.99 -12.86
CA GLY A 30 -4.58 34.18 -14.04
C GLY A 30 -3.11 34.27 -14.48
N SER A 31 -2.36 35.27 -14.03
CA SER A 31 -0.92 35.42 -14.34
C SER A 31 -0.05 34.34 -13.68
N LEU A 32 -0.52 33.71 -12.59
CA LEU A 32 0.21 32.66 -11.87
C LEU A 32 -0.12 31.24 -12.33
N LYS A 33 -0.94 31.06 -13.37
CA LYS A 33 -1.35 29.73 -13.85
C LYS A 33 -0.15 28.83 -14.21
N ALA A 34 0.87 29.42 -14.86
CA ALA A 34 2.11 28.72 -15.20
C ALA A 34 2.94 28.34 -13.97
N PHE A 35 2.98 29.20 -12.94
CA PHE A 35 3.62 28.89 -11.66
C PHE A 35 2.92 27.71 -10.98
N TRP A 36 1.58 27.75 -10.86
CA TRP A 36 0.80 26.68 -10.24
C TRP A 36 0.89 25.34 -10.99
N TYR A 37 1.01 25.39 -12.32
CA TYR A 37 1.23 24.19 -13.13
C TYR A 37 2.59 23.53 -12.81
N HIS A 38 3.68 24.29 -12.80
CA HIS A 38 5.02 23.75 -12.47
C HIS A 38 5.10 23.29 -11.01
N PHE A 39 4.51 24.07 -10.10
CA PHE A 39 4.44 23.70 -8.69
C PHE A 39 3.74 22.34 -8.51
N ALA A 40 2.60 22.13 -9.17
CA ALA A 40 1.87 20.87 -9.05
C ALA A 40 2.66 19.67 -9.61
N ILE A 41 3.34 19.83 -10.76
CA ILE A 41 4.19 18.76 -11.33
C ILE A 41 5.37 18.45 -10.41
N MET A 42 6.06 19.46 -9.88
CA MET A 42 7.19 19.25 -8.97
C MET A 42 6.75 18.62 -7.64
N PHE A 43 5.62 19.08 -7.09
CA PHE A 43 5.04 18.54 -5.87
C PHE A 43 4.69 17.06 -6.03
N GLU A 44 4.04 16.70 -7.14
CA GLU A 44 3.74 15.31 -7.46
C GLU A 44 5.00 14.46 -7.64
N ALA A 45 6.01 14.97 -8.36
CA ALA A 45 7.28 14.27 -8.51
C ALA A 45 7.96 14.00 -7.15
N LEU A 46 7.93 14.98 -6.23
CA LEU A 46 8.45 14.82 -4.88
C LEU A 46 7.65 13.76 -4.09
N PHE A 47 6.33 13.76 -4.22
CA PHE A 47 5.48 12.74 -3.59
C PHE A 47 5.81 11.33 -4.10
N ILE A 48 5.93 11.17 -5.42
CA ILE A 48 6.32 9.89 -6.04
C ILE A 48 7.71 9.47 -5.57
N LEU A 49 8.69 10.37 -5.57
CA LEU A 49 10.06 10.06 -5.14
C LEU A 49 10.11 9.67 -3.67
N THR A 50 9.33 10.32 -2.81
CA THR A 50 9.21 9.99 -1.39
C THR A 50 8.62 8.58 -1.21
N ALA A 51 7.55 8.26 -1.95
CA ALA A 51 6.94 6.95 -1.91
C ALA A 51 7.90 5.85 -2.41
N LEU A 52 8.64 6.11 -3.49
CA LEU A 52 9.64 5.18 -4.04
C LEU A 52 10.82 4.98 -3.10
N ASP A 53 11.33 6.03 -2.45
CA ASP A 53 12.41 5.93 -1.45
C ASP A 53 11.96 5.10 -0.24
N ALA A 54 10.80 5.42 0.33
CA ALA A 54 10.22 4.65 1.42
C ALA A 54 9.97 3.18 1.02
N GLY A 55 9.42 2.96 -0.17
CA GLY A 55 9.15 1.63 -0.72
C GLY A 55 10.43 0.82 -0.95
N THR A 56 11.50 1.44 -1.46
CA THR A 56 12.81 0.79 -1.66
C THR A 56 13.42 0.40 -0.32
N ARG A 57 13.30 1.27 0.68
CA ARG A 57 13.79 1.01 2.04
C ARG A 57 13.05 -0.18 2.68
N VAL A 58 11.73 -0.17 2.64
CA VAL A 58 10.90 -1.26 3.19
C VAL A 58 11.12 -2.55 2.42
N GLY A 59 11.13 -2.49 1.08
CA GLY A 59 11.37 -3.64 0.21
C GLY A 59 12.71 -4.32 0.50
N ARG A 60 13.76 -3.55 0.75
CA ARG A 60 15.06 -4.08 1.18
C ARG A 60 14.93 -4.85 2.49
N PHE A 61 14.29 -4.27 3.50
CA PHE A 61 14.11 -4.93 4.79
C PHE A 61 13.27 -6.21 4.68
N MET A 62 12.18 -6.18 3.91
CA MET A 62 11.34 -7.36 3.68
C MET A 62 12.10 -8.46 2.93
N LEU A 63 12.87 -8.12 1.89
CA LEU A 63 13.68 -9.08 1.15
C LEU A 63 14.78 -9.70 2.03
N GLN A 64 15.45 -8.89 2.83
CA GLN A 64 16.46 -9.38 3.79
C GLN A 64 15.83 -10.31 4.83
N ASP A 65 14.67 -9.97 5.38
CA ASP A 65 13.98 -10.80 6.38
C ASP A 65 13.53 -12.15 5.79
N MET A 66 12.93 -12.12 4.59
CA MET A 66 12.56 -13.34 3.85
C MET A 66 13.78 -14.24 3.56
N LEU A 67 14.87 -13.65 3.05
CA LEU A 67 16.11 -14.39 2.78
C LEU A 67 16.78 -14.87 4.07
N GLY A 68 16.63 -14.13 5.18
CA GLY A 68 17.14 -14.48 6.50
C GLY A 68 16.56 -15.78 7.05
N ASN A 69 15.32 -16.13 6.66
CA ASN A 69 14.70 -17.41 7.01
C ASN A 69 15.31 -18.61 6.28
N VAL A 70 15.95 -18.40 5.13
CA VAL A 70 16.63 -19.45 4.34
C VAL A 70 18.14 -19.46 4.64
N TYR A 71 18.77 -18.29 4.70
CA TYR A 71 20.21 -18.13 4.94
C TYR A 71 20.46 -17.16 6.09
N LYS A 72 20.88 -17.72 7.24
CA LYS A 72 21.02 -17.02 8.54
C LYS A 72 21.80 -15.69 8.50
N PRO A 73 22.88 -15.52 7.70
CA PRO A 73 23.58 -14.24 7.60
C PRO A 73 22.72 -13.05 7.12
N PHE A 74 21.65 -13.28 6.34
CA PHE A 74 20.72 -12.21 5.96
C PHE A 74 19.85 -11.71 7.12
N LYS A 75 19.77 -12.43 8.26
CA LYS A 75 19.11 -11.91 9.47
C LYS A 75 19.87 -10.74 10.10
N ASN A 76 21.17 -10.59 9.81
CA ASN A 76 21.92 -9.45 10.28
C ASN A 76 21.74 -8.28 9.30
N ILE A 77 20.87 -7.34 9.68
CA ILE A 77 20.52 -6.15 8.87
C ILE A 77 21.76 -5.30 8.54
N SER A 78 22.79 -5.33 9.38
CA SER A 78 24.04 -4.57 9.21
C SER A 78 25.09 -5.30 8.37
N TRP A 79 24.80 -6.51 7.87
CA TRP A 79 25.73 -7.26 7.03
C TRP A 79 25.88 -6.59 5.65
N LYS A 80 27.02 -5.91 5.44
CA LYS A 80 27.27 -5.07 4.25
C LYS A 80 27.02 -5.78 2.91
N PRO A 81 27.44 -7.04 2.69
CA PRO A 81 27.15 -7.74 1.43
C PRO A 81 25.65 -7.96 1.21
N GLY A 82 24.94 -8.38 2.26
CA GLY A 82 23.49 -8.56 2.20
C GLY A 82 22.75 -7.24 1.99
N LEU A 83 23.22 -6.15 2.59
CA LEU A 83 22.68 -4.80 2.40
C LEU A 83 22.81 -4.33 0.95
N VAL A 84 24.00 -4.46 0.36
CA VAL A 84 24.24 -4.04 -1.03
C VAL A 84 23.45 -4.90 -2.00
N LEU A 85 23.45 -6.22 -1.82
CA LEU A 85 22.77 -7.13 -2.74
C LEU A 85 21.25 -6.95 -2.72
N THR A 86 20.65 -6.81 -1.54
CA THR A 86 19.20 -6.59 -1.43
C THR A 86 18.79 -5.19 -1.89
N SER A 87 19.59 -4.16 -1.61
CA SER A 87 19.38 -2.82 -2.17
C SER A 87 19.44 -2.83 -3.70
N ALA A 88 20.49 -3.45 -4.27
CA ALA A 88 20.66 -3.55 -5.72
C ALA A 88 19.51 -4.34 -6.37
N ALA A 89 19.05 -5.42 -5.73
CA ALA A 89 17.91 -6.19 -6.21
C ALA A 89 16.62 -5.36 -6.22
N VAL A 90 16.29 -4.68 -5.12
CA VAL A 90 15.05 -3.87 -5.03
C VAL A 90 15.09 -2.68 -5.98
N THR A 91 16.21 -1.96 -6.07
CA THR A 91 16.38 -0.87 -7.04
C THR A 91 16.33 -1.40 -8.48
N GLY A 92 16.92 -2.57 -8.74
CA GLY A 92 16.85 -3.24 -10.05
C GLY A 92 15.43 -3.63 -10.43
N LEU A 93 14.62 -4.10 -9.48
CA LEU A 93 13.20 -4.41 -9.69
C LEU A 93 12.39 -3.16 -10.02
N TRP A 94 12.63 -2.03 -9.35
CA TRP A 94 12.03 -0.74 -9.74
C TRP A 94 12.44 -0.32 -11.16
N GLY A 95 13.72 -0.48 -11.49
CA GLY A 95 14.23 -0.22 -12.84
C GLY A 95 13.58 -1.11 -13.90
N TYR A 96 13.37 -2.39 -13.59
CA TYR A 96 12.65 -3.33 -14.44
C TYR A 96 11.19 -2.91 -14.64
N PHE A 97 10.48 -2.55 -13.58
CA PHE A 97 9.11 -2.05 -13.70
C PHE A 97 9.01 -0.78 -14.53
N LEU A 98 9.98 0.14 -14.41
CA LEU A 98 10.06 1.32 -15.27
C LEU A 98 10.33 0.94 -16.73
N TRP A 99 11.24 0.00 -16.98
CA TRP A 99 11.55 -0.47 -18.32
C TRP A 99 10.33 -1.13 -18.99
N VAL A 100 9.63 -2.04 -18.29
CA VAL A 100 8.39 -2.69 -18.77
C VAL A 100 7.28 -1.67 -18.99
N GLY A 101 7.08 -0.74 -18.04
CA GLY A 101 6.05 0.29 -18.14
C GLY A 101 6.21 1.21 -19.35
N VAL A 102 7.45 1.44 -19.80
CA VAL A 102 7.76 2.27 -20.97
C VAL A 102 7.70 1.48 -22.27
N HIS A 103 8.22 0.25 -22.31
CA HIS A 103 8.32 -0.54 -23.55
C HIS A 103 7.03 -1.29 -23.89
N GLU A 104 6.27 -1.75 -22.90
CA GLU A 104 5.07 -2.57 -23.10
C GLU A 104 3.86 -1.97 -22.35
N PRO A 105 3.24 -0.90 -22.86
CA PRO A 105 2.16 -0.20 -22.15
C PRO A 105 0.88 -1.05 -21.96
N LEU A 106 0.66 -2.04 -22.83
CA LEU A 106 -0.43 -3.01 -22.71
C LEU A 106 -0.20 -4.01 -21.57
N GLY A 107 1.07 -4.39 -21.37
CA GLY A 107 1.49 -5.35 -20.36
C GLY A 107 1.82 -4.73 -18.99
N GLY A 108 2.39 -3.53 -18.99
CA GLY A 108 2.86 -2.84 -17.79
C GLY A 108 1.74 -2.09 -17.06
N ILE A 109 1.54 -0.82 -17.43
CA ILE A 109 0.71 0.12 -16.64
C ILE A 109 -0.76 -0.34 -16.56
N ASN A 110 -1.32 -0.83 -17.67
CA ASN A 110 -2.75 -1.16 -17.74
C ASN A 110 -3.14 -2.42 -16.95
N GLN A 111 -2.21 -3.36 -16.76
CA GLN A 111 -2.46 -4.59 -16.00
C GLN A 111 -2.00 -4.50 -14.54
N LEU A 112 -0.94 -3.73 -14.24
CA LEU A 112 -0.55 -3.44 -12.86
C LEU A 112 -1.63 -2.68 -12.09
N PHE A 113 -2.41 -1.83 -12.75
CA PHE A 113 -3.41 -0.99 -12.09
C PHE A 113 -4.53 -1.80 -11.37
N PRO A 114 -5.17 -2.80 -12.02
CA PRO A 114 -6.07 -3.72 -11.33
C PRO A 114 -5.45 -4.43 -10.11
N ILE A 115 -4.24 -4.96 -10.23
CA ILE A 115 -3.58 -5.66 -9.11
C ILE A 115 -3.29 -4.68 -7.97
N PHE A 116 -2.80 -3.49 -8.29
CA PHE A 116 -2.45 -2.48 -7.29
C PHE A 116 -3.65 -2.14 -6.41
N GLY A 117 -4.82 -1.95 -7.02
CA GLY A 117 -6.07 -1.72 -6.29
C GLY A 117 -6.44 -2.88 -5.38
N ILE A 118 -6.40 -4.12 -5.89
CA ILE A 118 -6.72 -5.32 -5.11
C ILE A 118 -5.73 -5.49 -3.95
N ALA A 119 -4.43 -5.40 -4.20
CA ALA A 119 -3.39 -5.55 -3.19
C ALA A 119 -3.51 -4.50 -2.08
N ASN A 120 -3.85 -3.25 -2.42
CA ASN A 120 -4.03 -2.20 -1.43
C ASN A 120 -5.22 -2.47 -0.50
N GLN A 121 -6.35 -2.93 -1.04
CA GLN A 121 -7.50 -3.30 -0.22
C GLN A 121 -7.22 -4.54 0.64
N LEU A 122 -6.53 -5.54 0.09
CA LEU A 122 -6.12 -6.71 0.87
C LEU A 122 -5.15 -6.35 2.00
N LEU A 123 -4.26 -5.37 1.80
CA LEU A 123 -3.41 -4.85 2.87
C LEU A 123 -4.22 -4.09 3.93
N ALA A 124 -5.23 -3.32 3.52
CA ALA A 124 -6.15 -2.67 4.45
C ALA A 124 -6.90 -3.71 5.31
N ALA A 125 -7.36 -4.81 4.71
CA ALA A 125 -7.95 -5.93 5.44
C ALA A 125 -6.98 -6.52 6.48
N VAL A 126 -5.70 -6.72 6.15
CA VAL A 126 -4.69 -7.20 7.12
C VAL A 126 -4.55 -6.20 8.26
N ALA A 127 -4.39 -4.91 7.96
CA ALA A 127 -4.22 -3.87 8.98
C ALA A 127 -5.44 -3.80 9.92
N LEU A 128 -6.65 -3.83 9.37
CA LEU A 128 -7.88 -3.83 10.15
C LEU A 128 -8.05 -5.11 10.98
N ALA A 129 -7.66 -6.27 10.45
CA ALA A 129 -7.68 -7.54 11.19
C ALA A 129 -6.68 -7.52 12.37
N VAL A 130 -5.47 -7.01 12.15
CA VAL A 130 -4.46 -6.85 13.20
C VAL A 130 -4.94 -5.86 14.27
N CYS A 131 -5.41 -4.67 13.87
CA CYS A 131 -5.94 -3.67 14.81
C CYS A 131 -7.12 -4.21 15.63
N THR A 132 -8.04 -4.93 14.98
CA THR A 132 -9.16 -5.59 15.68
C THR A 132 -8.65 -6.61 16.70
N THR A 133 -7.69 -7.44 16.31
CA THR A 133 -7.09 -8.44 17.20
C THR A 133 -6.37 -7.81 18.39
N LEU A 134 -5.64 -6.71 18.17
CA LEU A 134 -4.99 -5.96 19.24
C LEU A 134 -6.01 -5.36 20.22
N LEU A 135 -7.06 -4.71 19.73
CA LEU A 135 -8.12 -4.16 20.60
C LEU A 135 -8.79 -5.23 21.45
N VAL A 136 -9.06 -6.41 20.87
CA VAL A 136 -9.61 -7.54 21.60
C VAL A 136 -8.64 -8.02 22.68
N LYS A 137 -7.37 -8.25 22.33
CA LYS A 137 -6.35 -8.75 23.27
C LYS A 137 -6.01 -7.75 24.39
N SER A 138 -6.09 -6.45 24.13
CA SER A 138 -5.86 -5.41 25.15
C SER A 138 -7.09 -5.15 26.04
N GLY A 139 -8.09 -6.05 26.04
CA GLY A 139 -9.30 -5.96 26.86
C GLY A 139 -10.30 -4.89 26.44
N ARG A 140 -10.09 -4.24 25.28
CA ARG A 140 -10.92 -3.15 24.76
C ARG A 140 -12.01 -3.65 23.81
N LEU A 141 -12.61 -4.79 24.12
CA LEU A 141 -13.62 -5.45 23.27
C LEU A 141 -14.77 -4.52 22.87
N LYS A 142 -15.19 -3.62 23.78
CA LYS A 142 -16.25 -2.63 23.52
C LYS A 142 -15.97 -1.68 22.34
N TRP A 143 -14.70 -1.53 21.96
CA TRP A 143 -14.26 -0.67 20.86
C TRP A 143 -13.90 -1.46 19.59
N ALA A 144 -13.86 -2.79 19.65
CA ALA A 144 -13.43 -3.63 18.54
C ALA A 144 -14.33 -3.51 17.30
N TRP A 145 -15.58 -3.07 17.45
CA TRP A 145 -16.48 -2.81 16.33
C TRP A 145 -16.00 -1.68 15.41
N ILE A 146 -15.22 -0.72 15.94
CA ILE A 146 -14.70 0.42 15.17
C ILE A 146 -13.81 -0.06 14.02
N THR A 147 -13.00 -1.10 14.26
CA THR A 147 -12.14 -1.71 13.22
C THR A 147 -12.79 -2.93 12.58
N GLY A 148 -13.64 -3.66 13.31
CA GLY A 148 -14.31 -4.86 12.84
C GLY A 148 -15.39 -4.61 11.78
N VAL A 149 -16.18 -3.54 11.88
CA VAL A 149 -17.20 -3.23 10.87
C VAL A 149 -16.56 -2.84 9.53
N PRO A 150 -15.58 -1.91 9.47
CA PRO A 150 -14.82 -1.65 8.25
C PRO A 150 -14.13 -2.89 7.69
N LEU A 151 -13.58 -3.76 8.56
CA LEU A 151 -12.96 -5.02 8.13
C LEU A 151 -13.95 -5.93 7.39
N ILE A 152 -15.14 -6.13 7.96
CA ILE A 152 -16.16 -6.98 7.34
C ILE A 152 -16.59 -6.40 6.00
N TRP A 153 -16.80 -5.09 5.93
CA TRP A 153 -17.17 -4.41 4.70
C TRP A 153 -16.08 -4.55 3.63
N ASP A 154 -14.84 -4.18 3.95
CA ASP A 154 -13.69 -4.26 3.05
C ASP A 154 -13.45 -5.69 2.58
N ALA A 155 -13.41 -6.65 3.50
CA ALA A 155 -13.25 -8.06 3.16
C ALA A 155 -14.38 -8.55 2.24
N THR A 156 -15.63 -8.17 2.50
CA THR A 156 -16.76 -8.58 1.66
C THR A 156 -16.63 -8.04 0.24
N VAL A 157 -16.39 -6.73 0.09
CA VAL A 157 -16.27 -6.09 -1.24
C VAL A 157 -15.05 -6.62 -1.99
N THR A 158 -13.90 -6.69 -1.31
CA THR A 158 -12.62 -7.06 -1.93
C THR A 158 -12.54 -8.54 -2.28
N LEU A 159 -13.07 -9.43 -1.43
CA LEU A 159 -13.15 -10.86 -1.75
C LEU A 159 -14.17 -11.14 -2.85
N THR A 160 -15.31 -10.42 -2.87
CA THR A 160 -16.28 -10.54 -3.97
C THR A 160 -15.68 -10.08 -5.30
N ALA A 161 -14.97 -8.95 -5.29
CA ALA A 161 -14.27 -8.46 -6.48
C ALA A 161 -13.17 -9.44 -6.93
N SER A 162 -12.38 -9.96 -6.00
CA SER A 162 -11.33 -10.97 -6.30
C SER A 162 -11.95 -12.25 -6.88
N TRP A 163 -13.07 -12.70 -6.32
CA TRP A 163 -13.83 -13.84 -6.85
C TRP A 163 -14.28 -13.59 -8.29
N GLN A 164 -14.86 -12.42 -8.58
CA GLN A 164 -15.24 -12.05 -9.93
C GLN A 164 -14.03 -11.96 -10.88
N LYS A 165 -12.91 -11.40 -10.43
CA LYS A 165 -11.68 -11.32 -11.22
C LYS A 165 -11.09 -12.70 -11.57
N VAL A 166 -11.25 -13.69 -10.69
CA VAL A 166 -10.74 -15.05 -10.89
C VAL A 166 -11.73 -15.91 -11.68
N PHE A 167 -13.02 -15.88 -11.36
CA PHE A 167 -14.00 -16.86 -11.85
C PHE A 167 -15.04 -16.30 -12.83
N SER A 168 -15.09 -14.99 -13.09
CA SER A 168 -16.08 -14.42 -14.01
C SER A 168 -15.87 -14.89 -15.45
N SER A 169 -16.99 -15.17 -16.12
CA SER A 169 -17.04 -15.49 -17.54
C SER A 169 -17.04 -14.26 -18.45
N ASP A 170 -17.09 -13.05 -17.89
CA ASP A 170 -16.98 -11.79 -18.65
C ASP A 170 -15.48 -11.46 -18.88
N PRO A 171 -15.00 -11.35 -20.13
CA PRO A 171 -13.61 -10.98 -20.44
C PRO A 171 -13.17 -9.62 -19.91
N ARG A 172 -14.09 -8.70 -19.60
CA ARG A 172 -13.77 -7.39 -19.02
C ARG A 172 -13.45 -7.49 -17.54
N VAL A 173 -13.88 -8.57 -16.90
CA VAL A 173 -13.77 -8.78 -15.46
C VAL A 173 -12.79 -9.91 -15.16
N GLY A 174 -12.98 -11.09 -15.76
CA GLY A 174 -12.22 -12.30 -15.44
C GLY A 174 -10.86 -12.39 -16.13
N PHE A 175 -9.78 -12.47 -15.35
CA PHE A 175 -8.41 -12.60 -15.86
C PHE A 175 -8.20 -13.90 -16.65
N PHE A 176 -8.69 -15.03 -16.14
CA PHE A 176 -8.56 -16.32 -16.84
C PHE A 176 -9.40 -16.41 -18.11
N LYS A 177 -10.54 -15.70 -18.16
CA LYS A 177 -11.36 -15.63 -19.36
C LYS A 177 -10.72 -14.73 -20.42
N GLN A 178 -10.15 -13.60 -20.01
CA GLN A 178 -9.35 -12.76 -20.89
C GLN A 178 -8.18 -13.56 -21.47
N ARG A 179 -7.44 -14.29 -20.63
CA ARG A 179 -6.38 -15.20 -21.07
C ARG A 179 -6.85 -16.19 -22.13
N SER A 180 -7.99 -16.87 -21.92
CA SER A 180 -8.48 -17.88 -22.88
C SER A 180 -8.80 -17.25 -24.23
N ILE A 181 -9.48 -16.10 -24.26
CA ILE A 181 -9.86 -15.43 -25.51
C ILE A 181 -8.63 -14.97 -26.30
N TYR A 182 -7.60 -14.44 -25.61
CA TYR A 182 -6.37 -14.07 -26.28
C TYR A 182 -5.58 -15.28 -26.77
N GLN A 183 -5.60 -16.39 -26.03
CA GLN A 183 -4.98 -17.65 -26.48
C GLN A 183 -5.69 -18.22 -27.70
N ASP A 184 -7.02 -18.31 -27.68
CA ASP A 184 -7.81 -18.79 -28.82
C ASP A 184 -7.55 -17.94 -30.08
N ALA A 185 -7.40 -16.63 -29.92
CA ALA A 185 -7.07 -15.74 -31.01
C ALA A 185 -5.65 -15.91 -31.55
N ILE A 186 -4.67 -16.18 -30.67
CA ILE A 186 -3.31 -16.54 -31.08
C ILE A 186 -3.33 -17.84 -31.91
N ASP A 187 -4.06 -18.84 -31.44
CA ASP A 187 -4.19 -20.14 -32.12
C ASP A 187 -4.87 -20.00 -33.50
N ASP A 188 -5.82 -19.06 -33.63
CA ASP A 188 -6.48 -18.66 -34.87
C ASP A 188 -5.62 -17.73 -35.77
N GLY A 189 -4.44 -17.29 -35.32
CA GLY A 189 -3.59 -16.32 -36.03
C GLY A 189 -4.19 -14.91 -36.11
N LYS A 190 -5.12 -14.55 -35.21
CA LYS A 190 -5.82 -13.27 -35.16
C LYS A 190 -5.25 -12.37 -34.05
N VAL A 191 -5.00 -11.11 -34.38
CA VAL A 191 -4.63 -10.09 -33.38
C VAL A 191 -5.90 -9.35 -32.93
N LEU A 192 -6.17 -9.39 -31.62
CA LEU A 192 -7.33 -8.72 -31.02
C LEU A 192 -6.94 -7.35 -30.45
N PRO A 193 -7.72 -6.29 -30.74
CA PRO A 193 -7.55 -5.01 -30.06
C PRO A 193 -7.66 -5.16 -28.53
N PRO A 194 -6.86 -4.42 -27.73
CA PRO A 194 -5.95 -3.34 -28.11
C PRO A 194 -4.53 -3.78 -28.52
N ALA A 195 -4.24 -5.08 -28.60
CA ALA A 195 -2.94 -5.58 -29.07
C ALA A 195 -2.72 -5.18 -30.54
N LYS A 196 -1.49 -4.82 -30.88
CA LYS A 196 -1.10 -4.39 -32.25
C LYS A 196 -0.24 -5.44 -32.95
N SER A 197 0.41 -6.30 -32.18
CA SER A 197 1.28 -7.37 -32.67
C SER A 197 0.91 -8.71 -32.04
N MET A 198 1.47 -9.81 -32.58
CA MET A 198 1.32 -11.13 -31.95
C MET A 198 2.11 -11.23 -30.64
N ASP A 199 3.23 -10.52 -30.52
CA ASP A 199 4.00 -10.45 -29.27
C ASP A 199 3.16 -9.80 -28.16
N ASP A 200 2.44 -8.73 -28.48
CA ASP A 200 1.51 -8.08 -27.54
C ASP A 200 0.42 -9.07 -27.06
N MET A 201 -0.05 -9.95 -27.93
CA MET A 201 -1.05 -10.97 -27.57
C MET A 201 -0.46 -11.95 -26.55
N HIS A 202 0.76 -12.43 -26.76
CA HIS A 202 1.46 -13.30 -25.81
C HIS A 202 1.68 -12.60 -24.46
N THR A 203 2.09 -11.32 -24.46
CA THR A 203 2.21 -10.51 -23.23
C THR A 203 0.88 -10.43 -22.49
N VAL A 204 -0.24 -10.20 -23.19
CA VAL A 204 -1.56 -10.14 -22.54
C VAL A 204 -1.92 -11.49 -21.90
N VAL A 205 -1.60 -12.61 -22.55
CA VAL A 205 -1.83 -13.95 -22.01
C VAL A 205 -0.98 -14.20 -20.77
N THR A 206 0.33 -13.92 -20.81
CA THR A 206 1.23 -14.13 -19.67
C THR A 206 0.79 -13.30 -18.47
N ASN A 207 0.49 -12.03 -18.70
CA ASN A 207 0.15 -11.12 -17.61
C ASN A 207 -1.25 -11.41 -17.06
N SER A 208 -2.25 -11.71 -17.90
CA SER A 208 -3.57 -12.14 -17.41
C SER A 208 -3.46 -13.43 -16.57
N THR A 209 -2.50 -14.30 -16.88
CA THR A 209 -2.21 -15.49 -16.08
C THR A 209 -1.60 -15.10 -14.73
N VAL A 210 -0.57 -14.25 -14.74
CA VAL A 210 0.10 -13.76 -13.53
C VAL A 210 -0.88 -13.04 -12.62
N ASP A 211 -1.69 -12.13 -13.16
CA ASP A 211 -2.71 -11.36 -12.43
C ASP A 211 -3.76 -12.27 -11.81
N GLY A 212 -4.26 -13.25 -12.58
CA GLY A 212 -5.22 -14.24 -12.09
C GLY A 212 -4.67 -15.09 -10.94
N VAL A 213 -3.44 -15.58 -11.08
CA VAL A 213 -2.78 -16.39 -10.05
C VAL A 213 -2.46 -15.57 -8.81
N LEU A 214 -1.89 -14.36 -8.97
CA LEU A 214 -1.56 -13.47 -7.87
C LEU A 214 -2.82 -13.03 -7.11
N SER A 215 -3.89 -12.64 -7.83
CA SER A 215 -5.15 -12.26 -7.21
C SER A 215 -5.75 -13.42 -6.40
N ALA A 216 -5.74 -14.64 -6.95
CA ALA A 216 -6.21 -15.82 -6.23
C ALA A 216 -5.35 -16.14 -4.99
N ALA A 217 -4.02 -16.06 -5.12
CA ALA A 217 -3.09 -16.34 -4.03
C ALA A 217 -3.22 -15.31 -2.88
N LEU A 218 -3.31 -14.02 -3.22
CA LEU A 218 -3.49 -12.95 -2.23
C LEU A 218 -4.87 -13.05 -1.55
N ALA A 219 -5.93 -13.35 -2.31
CA ALA A 219 -7.27 -13.56 -1.74
C ALA A 219 -7.30 -14.78 -0.80
N LEU A 220 -6.61 -15.87 -1.14
CA LEU A 220 -6.50 -17.02 -0.24
C LEU A 220 -5.73 -16.68 1.04
N LEU A 221 -4.60 -15.95 0.90
CA LEU A 221 -3.79 -15.51 2.03
C LEU A 221 -4.61 -14.64 2.99
N ILE A 222 -5.41 -13.70 2.47
CA ILE A 222 -6.21 -12.84 3.37
C ILE A 222 -7.29 -13.62 4.11
N VAL A 223 -7.90 -14.63 3.46
CA VAL A 223 -8.89 -15.49 4.10
C VAL A 223 -8.24 -16.25 5.26
N ILE A 224 -7.02 -16.75 5.07
CA ILE A 224 -6.25 -17.43 6.13
C ILE A 224 -5.96 -16.44 7.28
N VAL A 225 -5.50 -15.23 6.98
CA VAL A 225 -5.18 -14.20 7.99
C VAL A 225 -6.43 -13.80 8.78
N ILE A 226 -7.56 -13.56 8.12
CA ILE A 226 -8.83 -13.23 8.77
C ILE A 226 -9.31 -14.39 9.65
N ALA A 227 -9.19 -15.63 9.16
CA ALA A 227 -9.56 -16.82 9.93
C ALA A 227 -8.68 -17.00 11.18
N ASP A 228 -7.37 -16.76 11.08
CA ASP A 228 -6.46 -16.82 12.22
C ASP A 228 -6.71 -15.68 13.21
N ALA A 229 -6.91 -14.45 12.73
CA ALA A 229 -7.28 -13.30 13.55
C ALA A 229 -8.59 -13.57 14.32
N LEU A 230 -9.61 -14.10 13.65
CA LEU A 230 -10.87 -14.49 14.28
C LEU A 230 -10.67 -15.60 15.33
N ARG A 231 -9.88 -16.63 15.00
CA ARG A 231 -9.52 -17.72 15.93
C ARG A 231 -8.84 -17.16 17.19
N ILE A 232 -7.90 -16.24 17.04
CA ILE A 232 -7.21 -15.58 18.17
C ILE A 232 -8.20 -14.75 19.01
N CYS A 233 -9.06 -13.96 18.37
CA CYS A 233 -10.07 -13.16 19.06
C CYS A 233 -11.04 -14.03 19.86
N VAL A 234 -11.58 -15.09 19.24
CA VAL A 234 -12.51 -16.02 19.90
C VAL A 234 -11.84 -16.75 21.05
N ARG A 235 -10.58 -17.18 20.87
CA ARG A 235 -9.81 -17.83 21.94
C ARG A 235 -9.59 -16.89 23.13
N HIS A 236 -9.23 -15.63 22.89
CA HIS A 236 -9.04 -14.65 23.96
C HIS A 236 -10.34 -14.35 24.71
N ILE A 237 -11.47 -14.21 24.00
CA ILE A 237 -12.77 -13.95 24.61
C ILE A 237 -13.22 -15.14 25.49
N ARG A 238 -12.91 -16.37 25.08
CA ARG A 238 -13.27 -17.60 25.82
C ARG A 238 -12.33 -17.89 26.99
N ASP A 239 -11.04 -17.62 26.82
CA ASP A 239 -10.02 -17.82 27.85
C ASP A 239 -9.01 -16.65 27.81
N PRO A 240 -9.27 -15.57 28.57
CA PRO A 240 -8.42 -14.38 28.61
C PRO A 240 -6.99 -14.67 29.09
N LEU A 241 -6.78 -15.73 29.88
CA LEU A 241 -5.47 -16.12 30.41
C LEU A 241 -4.60 -16.82 29.36
N SER A 242 -5.20 -17.30 28.26
CA SER A 242 -4.49 -18.06 27.23
C SER A 242 -3.68 -17.21 26.25
N SER A 243 -3.84 -15.88 26.25
CA SER A 243 -3.13 -15.00 25.34
C SER A 243 -2.16 -14.09 26.09
N LYS A 244 -0.87 -14.13 25.70
CA LYS A 244 0.11 -13.16 26.17
C LYS A 244 0.07 -11.90 25.29
N LEU A 245 -0.01 -10.74 25.93
CA LEU A 245 0.38 -9.47 25.32
C LEU A 245 1.90 -9.37 25.40
N SER A 246 2.55 -9.01 24.28
CA SER A 246 3.96 -8.62 24.27
C SER A 246 4.12 -7.10 24.32
N GLU A 247 3.04 -6.36 24.58
CA GLU A 247 3.12 -4.92 24.81
C GLU A 247 3.92 -4.65 26.09
N ALA A 248 4.77 -3.63 26.04
CA ALA A 248 5.43 -3.15 27.24
C ALA A 248 4.36 -2.67 28.23
N PRO A 249 4.55 -2.88 29.55
CA PRO A 249 3.69 -2.29 30.55
C PRO A 249 3.55 -0.78 30.32
N PHE A 250 2.37 -0.24 30.56
CA PHE A 250 2.20 1.20 30.56
C PHE A 250 3.13 1.82 31.61
N GLU A 251 4.09 2.62 31.17
CA GLU A 251 4.89 3.48 32.03
C GLU A 251 4.37 4.90 31.92
N GLU A 252 4.02 5.49 33.07
CA GLU A 252 3.59 6.88 33.12
C GLU A 252 4.74 7.80 32.70
N SER A 253 4.46 8.74 31.78
CA SER A 253 5.45 9.72 31.34
C SER A 253 5.89 10.55 32.54
N ARG A 254 7.20 10.56 32.80
CA ARG A 254 7.80 11.46 33.80
C ARG A 254 7.83 12.92 33.32
N THR A 255 7.65 13.13 32.01
CA THR A 255 7.63 14.46 31.41
C THR A 255 6.20 14.97 31.35
N VAL A 256 5.94 16.09 32.02
CA VAL A 256 4.69 16.85 31.91
C VAL A 256 4.85 17.84 30.77
N ALA A 257 3.96 17.76 29.77
CA ALA A 257 3.94 18.68 28.63
C ALA A 257 2.53 19.25 28.47
N PRO A 258 2.39 20.50 28.03
CA PRO A 258 1.08 21.10 27.83
C PRO A 258 0.31 20.39 26.71
N ALA A 259 -1.02 20.30 26.83
CA ALA A 259 -1.87 19.64 25.83
C ALA A 259 -1.94 20.39 24.48
N GLY A 260 -1.46 21.63 24.43
CA GLY A 260 -1.43 22.47 23.22
C GLY A 260 -0.13 23.28 23.07
N LEU A 261 -0.07 24.09 21.99
CA LEU A 261 1.08 24.94 21.68
C LEU A 261 1.41 25.97 22.77
N PHE A 262 0.41 26.37 23.56
CA PHE A 262 0.58 27.27 24.69
C PHE A 262 0.03 26.63 25.95
N ALA A 263 0.90 26.48 26.95
CA ALA A 263 0.51 25.97 28.26
C ALA A 263 -0.47 26.93 28.95
N THR A 264 -1.58 26.39 29.43
CA THR A 264 -2.50 27.09 30.33
C THR A 264 -1.80 27.40 31.66
N LYS A 265 -2.37 28.31 32.47
CA LYS A 265 -1.76 28.67 33.77
C LYS A 265 -1.68 27.47 34.73
N GLU A 266 -2.64 26.56 34.63
CA GLU A 266 -2.72 25.32 35.41
C GLU A 266 -1.64 24.33 34.96
N GLU A 267 -1.51 24.09 33.65
CA GLU A 267 -0.45 23.22 33.11
C GLU A 267 0.96 23.79 33.37
N LYS A 268 1.15 25.11 33.36
CA LYS A 268 2.44 25.72 33.76
C LYS A 268 2.79 25.46 35.21
N ALA A 269 1.79 25.45 36.10
CA ALA A 269 2.00 25.13 37.51
C ALA A 269 2.32 23.64 37.69
N GLU A 270 1.68 22.75 36.92
CA GLU A 270 1.98 21.32 36.91
C GLU A 270 3.37 21.00 36.36
N ILE A 271 3.80 21.69 35.30
CA ILE A 271 5.16 21.57 34.73
C ILE A 271 6.19 22.03 35.76
N ALA A 272 5.99 23.20 36.40
CA ALA A 272 6.90 23.70 37.43
C ALA A 272 6.97 22.75 38.64
N ALA A 273 5.84 22.20 39.07
CA ALA A 273 5.80 21.22 40.16
C ALA A 273 6.45 19.88 39.78
N ALA A 274 6.41 19.49 38.50
CA ALA A 274 7.10 18.31 38.00
C ALA A 274 8.62 18.53 37.92
N GLU A 275 9.08 19.70 37.47
CA GLU A 275 10.50 20.09 37.48
C GLU A 275 11.08 20.16 38.90
N GLU A 276 10.31 20.66 39.88
CA GLU A 276 10.70 20.65 41.30
C GLU A 276 10.84 19.24 41.87
N ARG A 277 9.98 18.29 41.47
CA ARG A 277 10.10 16.88 41.88
C ARG A 277 11.30 16.17 41.26
N GLU A 278 11.64 16.52 40.02
CA GLU A 278 12.79 15.94 39.31
C GLU A 278 14.12 16.45 39.88
N THR A 279 14.16 17.72 40.30
CA THR A 279 15.33 18.33 40.97
C THR A 279 15.48 17.90 42.43
N ALA A 280 14.39 17.64 43.16
CA ALA A 280 14.43 17.14 44.54
C ALA A 280 14.72 15.63 44.67
N GLY A 281 14.59 14.87 43.57
CA GLY A 281 14.78 13.41 43.53
C GLY A 281 16.15 12.92 43.05
N SER A 282 17.10 13.82 42.79
CA SER A 282 18.46 13.48 42.37
C SER A 282 19.44 13.58 43.56
N PRO A 283 20.14 12.50 43.99
CA PRO A 283 21.23 12.60 44.95
C PRO A 283 22.45 13.34 44.37
#